data_AF-A0AAF3J2Z5-F1
#
_entry.id   AF-A0AAF3J2Z5-F1
#
_cell.length_a   1.000
_cell.length_b   1.000
_cell.length_c   1.000
_cell.angle_alpha   90.00
_cell.angle_beta   90.00
_cell.angle_gamma   90.00
#
_symmetry.space_group_name_H-M   'P 1'
#
loop_
_entity.id
_entity.type
_entity.pdbx_description
1 polymer ?
#
loop_
_entity_poly.entity_id
_entity_poly.type
_entity_poly.pdbx_seq_one_letter_code
_entity_poly.pdbx_strand_id
1 'polypeptide(L)'
;MAELLTQLQDMINEMAQLMCNSIGVLQDTAPQCDLGSTNNEIMTEANCELFAKHIARTAKDIETLIDSFPSEGLSIEEINEQMARKDSEKAKLMRELETSVTEGEQLSKQIEQKLGLIATVQLESRPHI
;
A
#
# COMPACT_ATOMS: atom_id res chain seq x y z
N MET A 1 2.53 -6.04 7.26
CA MET A 1 3.13 -5.69 8.57
C MET A 1 4.56 -5.18 8.42
N ALA A 2 5.47 -5.92 7.75
CA ALA A 2 6.84 -5.43 7.54
C ALA A 2 6.91 -4.11 6.75
N GLU A 3 6.09 -3.95 5.71
CA GLU A 3 6.11 -2.75 4.85
C GLU A 3 5.70 -1.46 5.60
N LEU A 4 4.69 -1.54 6.47
CA LEU A 4 4.27 -0.41 7.32
C LEU A 4 5.32 -0.05 8.38
N LEU A 5 6.01 -1.04 8.93
CA LEU A 5 7.09 -0.81 9.89
C LEU A 5 8.31 -0.18 9.21
N THR A 6 8.67 -0.63 8.02
CA THR A 6 9.71 -0.02 7.18
C THR A 6 9.33 1.41 6.81
N GLN A 7 8.08 1.65 6.40
CA GLN A 7 7.58 2.99 6.09
C GLN A 7 7.64 3.94 7.30
N LEU A 8 7.30 3.44 8.49
CA LEU A 8 7.41 4.22 9.73
C LEU A 8 8.87 4.59 10.01
N GLN A 9 9.79 3.65 9.82
CA GLN A 9 11.22 3.90 9.97
C GLN A 9 11.72 4.98 9.00
N ASP A 10 11.32 4.91 7.73
CA ASP A 10 11.70 5.89 6.71
C ASP A 10 11.18 7.30 7.05
N MET A 11 9.92 7.42 7.48
CA MET A 11 9.33 8.71 7.85
C MET A 11 9.93 9.31 9.12
N ILE A 12 10.32 8.48 10.10
CA ILE A 12 11.06 8.94 11.28
C ILE A 12 12.45 9.47 10.87
N ASN A 13 13.12 8.77 9.96
CA ASN A 13 14.42 9.19 9.47
C ASN A 13 14.33 10.50 8.67
N GLU A 14 13.30 10.65 7.84
CA GLU A 14 13.00 11.90 7.13
C GLU A 14 12.71 13.04 8.11
N MET A 15 11.92 12.81 9.18
CA MET A 15 11.65 13.82 10.21
C MET A 15 12.94 14.28 10.91
N ALA A 16 13.82 13.34 11.26
CA ALA A 16 15.11 13.65 11.85
C ALA A 16 15.97 14.51 10.91
N GLN A 17 16.01 14.17 9.63
CA GLN A 17 16.74 14.93 8.62
C GLN A 17 16.16 16.34 8.44
N LEU A 18 14.83 16.50 8.41
CA LEU A 18 14.17 17.80 8.35
C LEU A 18 14.51 18.68 9.55
N MET A 19 14.55 18.11 10.76
CA MET A 19 14.92 18.84 11.97
C MET A 19 16.39 19.26 11.98
N CYS A 20 17.32 18.38 11.56
CA CYS A 20 18.73 18.73 11.49
C CYS A 20 19.02 19.78 10.41
N ASN A 21 18.42 19.61 9.22
CA ASN A 21 18.59 20.54 8.11
C ASN A 21 17.99 21.91 8.43
N SER A 22 16.83 21.96 9.09
CA SER A 22 16.21 23.23 9.46
C SER A 22 17.07 24.01 10.45
N ILE A 23 17.66 23.34 11.45
CA ILE A 23 18.60 23.97 12.38
C ILE A 23 19.82 24.50 11.63
N GLY A 24 20.42 23.70 10.74
CA GLY A 24 21.60 24.11 9.98
C GLY A 24 21.33 25.34 9.13
N VAL A 25 20.24 25.33 8.35
CA VAL A 25 19.86 26.47 7.50
C VAL A 25 19.56 27.71 8.35
N LEU A 26 18.80 27.58 9.43
CA LEU A 26 18.47 28.72 10.31
C LEU A 26 19.69 29.29 11.03
N GLN A 27 20.71 28.49 11.32
CA GLN A 27 21.98 28.98 11.87
C GLN A 27 22.79 29.74 10.82
N ASP A 28 22.83 29.25 9.58
CA ASP A 28 23.56 29.88 8.49
C ASP A 28 22.94 31.22 8.05
N THR A 29 21.61 31.33 8.13
CA THR A 29 20.87 32.54 7.75
C THR A 29 20.63 33.51 8.91
N ALA A 30 20.98 33.12 10.15
CA ALA A 30 20.77 33.94 11.32
C ALA A 30 21.56 35.27 11.24
N PRO A 31 20.90 36.44 11.39
CA PRO A 31 21.59 37.72 11.47
C PRO A 31 22.39 37.83 12.76
N GLN A 32 23.46 38.63 12.74
CA GLN A 32 24.25 38.92 13.93
C GLN A 32 23.38 39.65 14.96
N CYS A 33 23.11 39.01 16.09
CA CYS A 33 22.40 39.63 17.22
C CYS A 33 23.40 40.27 18.19
N ASP A 34 23.22 41.56 18.47
CA ASP A 34 23.94 42.24 19.55
C ASP A 34 23.35 41.87 20.91
N LEU A 35 24.20 41.65 21.92
CA LEU A 35 23.78 41.16 23.23
C LEU A 35 22.87 42.20 23.94
N GLY A 36 21.56 42.04 23.82
CA GLY A 36 20.55 42.92 24.45
C GLY A 36 19.52 43.53 23.50
N SER A 37 19.60 43.29 22.19
CA SER A 37 18.58 43.74 21.21
C SER A 37 17.91 42.56 20.52
N THR A 38 16.58 42.56 20.43
CA THR A 38 15.80 41.55 19.72
C THR A 38 15.72 41.92 18.23
N ASN A 39 16.42 41.19 17.37
CA ASN A 39 16.27 41.32 15.91
C ASN A 39 15.03 40.53 15.44
N ASN A 40 14.00 41.24 14.98
CA ASN A 40 12.78 40.64 14.42
C ASN A 40 12.97 40.06 12.99
N GLU A 41 14.15 40.23 12.40
CA GLU A 41 14.49 39.71 11.08
C GLU A 41 14.41 38.17 11.02
N ILE A 42 14.70 37.48 12.13
CA ILE A 42 14.54 36.02 12.25
C ILE A 42 13.06 35.61 12.12
N MET A 43 12.12 36.46 12.57
CA MET A 43 10.68 36.18 12.47
C MET A 43 10.11 36.44 11.07
N THR A 44 10.87 37.09 10.19
CA THR A 44 10.47 37.34 8.79
C THR A 44 11.08 36.34 7.82
N GLU A 45 11.84 35.37 8.33
CA GLU A 45 12.49 34.37 7.49
C GLU A 45 11.50 33.29 7.01
N ALA A 46 11.25 33.29 5.70
CA ALA A 46 10.32 32.36 5.04
C ALA A 46 10.68 30.87 5.25
N ASN A 47 11.98 30.57 5.46
CA ASN A 47 12.44 29.21 5.72
C ASN A 47 11.90 28.64 7.04
N CYS A 48 11.74 29.49 8.06
CA CYS A 48 11.24 29.06 9.37
C CYS A 48 9.81 28.53 9.27
N GLU A 49 8.93 29.26 8.57
CA GLU A 49 7.55 28.82 8.33
C GLU A 49 7.50 27.56 7.45
N LEU A 50 8.34 27.49 6.41
CA LEU A 50 8.41 26.31 5.53
C LEU A 50 8.81 25.05 6.29
N PHE A 51 9.89 25.11 7.07
CA PHE A 51 10.34 23.98 7.88
C PHE A 51 9.31 23.58 8.94
N ALA A 52 8.71 24.56 9.62
CA ALA A 52 7.66 24.28 10.60
C ALA A 52 6.46 23.55 9.97
N LYS A 53 6.02 23.99 8.78
CA LYS A 53 4.93 23.35 8.03
C LYS A 53 5.29 21.93 7.60
N HIS A 54 6.51 21.71 7.10
CA HIS A 54 6.99 20.40 6.69
C HIS A 54 7.08 19.45 7.88
N ILE A 55 7.70 19.86 8.99
CA ILE A 55 7.81 19.06 10.21
C ILE A 55 6.43 18.70 10.76
N ALA A 56 5.51 19.67 10.84
CA ALA A 56 4.15 19.44 11.32
C ALA A 56 3.38 18.44 10.45
N ARG A 57 3.56 18.52 9.12
CA ARG A 57 2.96 17.58 8.18
C ARG A 57 3.53 16.18 8.36
N THR A 58 4.86 16.03 8.35
CA THR A 58 5.51 14.73 8.54
C THR A 58 5.12 14.09 9.86
N ALA A 59 5.02 14.88 10.95
CA ALA A 59 4.53 14.39 12.23
C ALA A 59 3.09 13.88 12.16
N LYS A 60 2.20 14.58 11.44
CA LYS A 60 0.82 14.13 11.25
C LYS A 60 0.70 12.88 10.39
N ASP A 61 1.55 12.77 9.37
CA ASP A 61 1.63 11.59 8.51
C ASP A 61 2.12 10.38 9.33
N ILE A 62 3.08 10.55 10.25
CA ILE A 62 3.53 9.52 11.20
C ILE A 62 2.38 9.07 12.10
N GLU A 63 1.63 10.00 12.69
CA GLU A 63 0.47 9.69 13.54
C GLU A 63 -0.59 8.88 12.77
N THR A 64 -0.93 9.32 11.56
CA THR A 64 -1.90 8.63 10.71
C THR A 64 -1.42 7.24 10.32
N LEU A 65 -0.12 7.08 10.07
CA LEU A 65 0.48 5.78 9.77
C LEU A 65 0.38 4.85 10.99
N ILE A 66 0.66 5.35 12.19
CA ILE A 66 0.51 4.57 13.44
C ILE A 66 -0.94 4.11 13.63
N ASP A 67 -1.92 5.00 13.41
CA ASP A 67 -3.35 4.65 13.50
C ASP A 67 -3.79 3.60 12.47
N SER A 68 -3.05 3.48 11.35
CA SER A 68 -3.32 2.47 10.32
C SER A 68 -2.78 1.08 10.66
N PHE A 69 -1.99 0.93 11.73
CA PHE A 69 -1.54 -0.38 12.16
C PHE A 69 -2.74 -1.24 12.55
N PRO A 70 -2.78 -2.51 12.14
CA PRO A 70 -3.83 -3.41 12.57
C PRO A 70 -3.84 -3.44 14.09
N SER A 71 -4.95 -3.01 14.70
CA SER A 71 -5.10 -2.80 16.14
C SER A 71 -4.55 -3.97 16.95
N GLU A 72 -3.56 -3.68 17.79
CA GLU A 72 -3.03 -4.64 18.77
C GLU A 72 -4.10 -4.97 19.80
N GLY A 73 -4.56 -6.21 19.77
CA GLY A 73 -5.41 -6.80 20.80
C GLY A 73 -5.43 -8.32 20.77
N LEU A 74 -4.69 -8.94 19.85
CA LEU A 74 -4.61 -10.38 19.70
C LEU A 74 -3.24 -10.85 20.16
N SER A 75 -3.24 -11.78 21.10
CA SER A 75 -2.07 -12.57 21.42
C SER A 75 -1.53 -13.27 20.17
N ILE A 76 -0.24 -13.59 20.17
CA ILE A 76 0.40 -14.35 19.09
C ILE A 76 -0.35 -15.66 18.83
N GLU A 77 -0.91 -16.26 19.87
CA GLU A 77 -1.69 -17.49 19.79
C GLU A 77 -3.02 -17.29 19.04
N GLU A 78 -3.75 -16.20 19.32
CA GLU A 78 -4.97 -15.86 18.58
C GLU A 78 -4.70 -15.51 17.12
N ILE A 79 -3.56 -14.88 16.82
CA ILE A 79 -3.13 -14.61 15.44
C ILE A 79 -2.88 -15.93 14.70
N ASN A 80 -2.17 -16.87 15.32
CA ASN A 80 -1.89 -18.18 14.73
C ASN A 80 -3.18 -18.98 14.53
N GLU A 81 -4.12 -18.92 15.48
CA GLU A 81 -5.40 -19.60 15.35
C GLU A 81 -6.23 -19.00 14.21
N GLN A 82 -6.31 -17.68 14.10
CA GLN A 82 -6.98 -17.02 12.98
C GLN A 82 -6.32 -17.34 11.64
N MET A 83 -4.99 -17.41 11.60
CA MET A 83 -4.25 -17.79 10.40
C MET A 83 -4.61 -19.23 9.97
N ALA A 84 -4.60 -20.18 10.91
CA ALA A 84 -4.98 -21.57 10.64
C ALA A 84 -6.44 -21.69 10.17
N ARG A 85 -7.36 -20.93 10.77
CA ARG A 85 -8.77 -20.86 10.34
C ARG A 85 -8.88 -20.33 8.91
N LYS A 86 -8.21 -19.23 8.59
CA LYS A 86 -8.22 -18.65 7.24
C LYS A 86 -7.58 -19.56 6.20
N ASP A 87 -6.51 -20.28 6.54
CA ASP A 87 -5.91 -21.24 5.62
C ASP A 87 -6.85 -22.42 5.34
N SER A 88 -7.61 -22.88 6.34
CA SER A 88 -8.64 -23.91 6.17
C SER A 88 -9.79 -23.42 5.28
N GLU A 89 -10.28 -22.20 5.49
CA GLU A 89 -11.30 -21.58 4.63
C GLU A 89 -10.80 -21.41 3.19
N LYS A 90 -9.57 -20.92 3.02
CA LYS A 90 -8.94 -20.79 1.71
C LYS A 90 -8.86 -22.14 0.99
N ALA A 91 -8.48 -23.21 1.70
CA ALA A 91 -8.41 -24.55 1.12
C ALA A 91 -9.79 -25.07 0.65
N LYS A 92 -10.86 -24.75 1.37
CA LYS A 92 -12.23 -25.10 0.96
C LYS A 92 -12.64 -24.34 -0.30
N LEU A 93 -12.45 -23.01 -0.30
CA LEU A 93 -12.77 -22.16 -1.45
C LEU A 93 -11.98 -22.55 -2.69
N MET A 94 -10.71 -22.93 -2.55
CA MET A 94 -9.91 -23.42 -3.68
C MET A 94 -10.48 -24.71 -4.28
N ARG A 95 -10.96 -25.66 -3.46
CA ARG A 95 -11.60 -26.89 -3.98
C ARG A 95 -12.91 -26.62 -4.70
N GLU A 96 -13.72 -25.71 -4.16
CA GLU A 96 -14.96 -25.28 -4.80
C GLU A 96 -14.67 -24.62 -6.15
N LEU A 97 -13.63 -23.77 -6.20
CA LEU A 97 -13.17 -23.16 -7.43
C LEU A 97 -12.65 -24.19 -8.44
N GLU A 98 -11.83 -25.16 -8.02
CA GLU A 98 -11.35 -26.25 -8.89
C GLU A 98 -12.49 -27.06 -9.50
N THR A 99 -13.52 -27.35 -8.71
CA THR A 99 -14.71 -28.07 -9.18
C THR A 99 -15.45 -27.24 -10.23
N SER A 100 -15.68 -25.95 -9.95
CA SER A 100 -16.37 -25.04 -10.87
C SER A 100 -15.60 -24.85 -12.18
N VAL A 101 -14.26 -24.74 -12.13
CA VAL A 101 -13.41 -24.64 -13.33
C VAL A 101 -13.49 -25.94 -14.15
N THR A 102 -13.42 -27.10 -13.51
CA THR A 102 -13.50 -28.40 -14.18
C THR A 102 -14.84 -28.57 -14.90
N GLU A 103 -15.95 -28.21 -14.26
CA GLU A 103 -17.28 -28.22 -14.86
C GLU A 103 -17.36 -27.27 -16.07
N GLY A 104 -16.80 -26.05 -15.93
CA GLY A 104 -16.72 -25.07 -17.01
C GLY A 104 -15.93 -25.57 -18.22
N GLU A 105 -14.78 -26.20 -18.00
CA GLU A 105 -13.95 -26.79 -19.06
C GLU A 105 -14.66 -27.94 -19.78
N GLN A 106 -15.36 -28.81 -19.04
CA GLN A 106 -16.15 -29.89 -19.64
C GLN A 106 -17.26 -29.35 -20.53
N LEU A 107 -17.97 -28.31 -20.08
CA LEU A 107 -19.03 -27.67 -20.87
C LEU A 107 -18.45 -27.00 -22.12
N SER A 108 -17.31 -26.31 -22.00
CA SER A 108 -16.61 -25.70 -23.14
C SER A 108 -16.25 -26.75 -24.19
N LYS A 109 -15.69 -27.89 -23.77
CA LYS A 109 -15.34 -29.00 -24.67
C LYS A 109 -16.55 -29.57 -25.40
N GLN A 110 -17.70 -29.68 -24.73
CA GLN A 110 -18.94 -30.12 -25.37
C GLN A 110 -19.43 -29.12 -26.42
N ILE A 111 -19.32 -27.82 -26.13
CA ILE A 111 -19.67 -26.77 -27.09
C ILE A 111 -18.75 -26.84 -28.31
N GLU A 112 -17.44 -26.95 -28.10
CA GLU A 112 -16.45 -27.11 -29.19
C GLU A 112 -16.75 -28.32 -30.07
N GLN A 113 -17.07 -29.47 -29.47
CA GLN A 113 -17.44 -30.68 -30.21
C GLN A 113 -18.69 -30.46 -31.07
N LYS A 114 -19.75 -29.85 -30.50
CA LYS A 114 -20.99 -29.57 -31.25
C LYS A 114 -20.77 -28.56 -32.36
N LEU A 115 -20.00 -27.51 -32.13
CA LEU A 115 -19.62 -26.53 -33.15
C LEU A 115 -18.80 -27.19 -34.27
N GLY A 116 -17.88 -28.10 -33.92
CA GLY A 116 -17.12 -28.91 -34.87
C GLY A 116 -18.03 -29.76 -35.76
N LEU A 117 -19.01 -30.46 -35.19
CA LEU A 117 -19.99 -31.24 -35.94
C LEU A 117 -20.82 -30.37 -36.89
N ILE A 118 -21.29 -29.20 -36.44
CA ILE A 118 -22.02 -28.25 -37.27
C ILE A 118 -21.16 -27.81 -38.45
N ALA A 119 -19.90 -27.46 -38.20
CA ALA A 119 -18.96 -27.07 -39.25
C ALA A 119 -18.76 -28.19 -40.29
N THR A 120 -18.60 -29.44 -39.85
CA THR A 120 -18.44 -30.59 -40.75
C THR A 120 -19.69 -30.81 -41.61
N VAL A 121 -20.89 -30.81 -41.01
CA VAL A 121 -22.16 -30.96 -41.73
C VAL A 121 -22.36 -29.82 -42.74
N GLN A 122 -21.98 -28.59 -42.39
CA GLN A 122 -22.05 -27.45 -43.31
C GLN A 122 -21.09 -27.58 -44.49
N LEU A 123 -19.91 -28.16 -44.28
CA LEU A 123 -18.95 -28.44 -45.35
C LEU A 123 -19.44 -29.57 -46.27
N GLU A 124 -20.00 -30.64 -45.72
CA GLU A 124 -20.53 -31.79 -46.48
C GLU A 124 -21.82 -31.45 -47.24
N SER A 125 -22.65 -30.56 -46.71
CA SER A 125 -23.91 -30.14 -47.33
C SER A 125 -23.72 -29.11 -48.45
N ARG A 126 -22.49 -28.64 -48.70
CA ARG A 126 -22.24 -27.71 -49.80
C ARG A 126 -22.36 -28.46 -51.14
N PRO A 127 -23.23 -28.01 -52.06
CA PRO A 127 -23.33 -28.62 -53.37
C PRO A 127 -22.00 -28.47 -54.12
N HIS A 128 -21.47 -29.57 -54.63
CA HIS A 128 -20.33 -29.56 -55.55
C HIS A 128 -20.76 -28.81 -56.82
N ILE A 129 -20.14 -27.65 -57.06
CA ILE A 129 -20.16 -26.94 -58.35
C ILE A 129 -19.11 -27.59 -59.25
#